data_AF-A0A9L0SRG6-F1
#
_entry.id   AF-A0A9L0SRG6-F1
#
_cell.length_a   1.000
_cell.length_b   1.000
_cell.length_c   1.000
_cell.angle_alpha   90.00
_cell.angle_beta   90.00
_cell.angle_gamma   90.00
#
_symmetry.space_group_name_H-M   'P 1'
#
loop_
_entity.id
_entity.type
_entity.pdbx_description
1 polymer ?
#
loop_
_entity_poly.entity_id
_entity_poly.type
_entity_poly.pdbx_seq_one_letter_code
_entity_poly.pdbx_strand_id
1 'polypeptide(L)'
;MPRGRARERQRRNPMEKLDAEAFSFHFLNMEFVYDRNCSYLCYQVEGRLSGSPVLSEQGVFPNEVCGKTRRHAELCFLDWFRGRLSPDEYYCVTWFISWSPCSNCAREVAEFLKRHRNVELSIFAARLYYCRDHEQGLQSLCNRGAQLAVMLRKDFTYCWDNFVHNSGREFSPWENIDANSDLLARKLEDLLKNPMEKLHRKTFSFHFRNLKFAKGRKCSYLCYRVEGRLSGSPGLSEQGVFLNEVCDENCRHAELCFLHWFRGRLSPHADYRVTWFISWSPCSNCAREVAEFLKQHRNVELHISAARLYYWQRNKPGLRNLRSSGAQLAIMFFWDFRDCWDNFVHNSGRHFIPWKKINVNSRLLATKLEDLLKNPLEKLHPNTFSFHFCNLEFAYDRKYSYLCYQVEGRLSGSPGLSEQGVFLNEVWPGRHSPHRQELGPVRMQKKLREVKCQMGGSQWGILLSPTNS
;
A
#
# COMPACT_ATOMS: atom_id res chain seq x y z
N MET A 1 19.04 26.84 41.54
CA MET A 1 17.92 26.96 40.59
C MET A 1 17.65 25.59 39.97
N PRO A 2 16.70 24.79 40.48
CA PRO A 2 16.44 23.48 39.91
C PRO A 2 15.64 23.62 38.61
N ARG A 3 16.04 22.78 37.65
CA ARG A 3 15.51 22.68 36.29
C ARG A 3 14.03 22.32 36.30
N GLY A 4 13.27 22.96 35.41
CA GLY A 4 11.83 22.81 35.27
C GLY A 4 11.38 21.36 35.16
N ARG A 5 10.42 20.98 36.02
CA ARG A 5 9.63 19.77 35.88
C ARG A 5 9.03 19.76 34.46
N ALA A 6 9.30 18.69 33.72
CA ALA A 6 8.47 18.33 32.58
C ALA A 6 7.02 18.29 33.08
N ARG A 7 6.14 19.12 32.48
CA ARG A 7 4.71 19.07 32.77
C ARG A 7 4.22 17.67 32.39
N GLU A 8 4.02 16.84 33.41
CA GLU A 8 3.31 15.58 33.30
C GLU A 8 1.95 15.87 32.65
N ARG A 9 1.71 15.30 31.46
CA ARG A 9 0.49 15.58 30.68
C ARG A 9 -0.70 15.09 31.47
N GLN A 10 -1.52 16.01 31.95
CA GLN A 10 -2.70 15.72 32.77
C GLN A 10 -3.65 14.82 31.97
N ARG A 11 -3.79 13.55 32.38
CA ARG A 11 -4.76 12.60 31.83
C ARG A 11 -6.14 13.13 32.14
N ARG A 12 -6.90 13.56 31.14
CA ARG A 12 -8.25 14.08 31.35
C ARG A 12 -9.20 12.91 31.60
N ASN A 13 -10.03 13.04 32.64
CA ASN A 13 -11.07 12.06 32.93
C ASN A 13 -12.19 12.16 31.89
N PRO A 14 -12.88 11.04 31.61
CA PRO A 14 -14.05 11.02 30.72
C PRO A 14 -15.18 11.89 31.29
N MET A 15 -16.02 12.40 30.39
CA MET A 15 -17.30 12.99 30.78
C MET A 15 -18.29 11.87 31.11
N GLU A 16 -19.22 12.11 32.02
CA GLU A 16 -20.25 11.12 32.36
C GLU A 16 -21.25 10.96 31.21
N LYS A 17 -21.85 12.07 30.76
CA LYS A 17 -22.84 12.10 29.68
C LYS A 17 -22.68 13.33 28.78
N LEU A 18 -23.31 13.26 27.61
CA LEU A 18 -23.44 14.32 26.62
C LEU A 18 -24.72 15.13 26.86
N ASP A 19 -24.65 16.39 26.46
CA ASP A 19 -25.83 17.19 26.23
C ASP A 19 -26.68 16.65 25.05
N ALA A 20 -28.00 16.78 25.15
CA ALA A 20 -28.95 16.25 24.17
C ALA A 20 -28.84 16.91 22.79
N GLU A 21 -28.60 18.24 22.75
CA GLU A 21 -28.37 18.95 21.50
C GLU A 21 -27.03 18.54 20.89
N ALA A 22 -25.99 18.37 21.72
CA ALA A 22 -24.68 17.89 21.26
C ALA A 22 -24.78 16.49 20.63
N PHE A 23 -25.51 15.56 21.26
CA PHE A 23 -25.74 14.24 20.70
C PHE A 23 -26.47 14.32 19.35
N SER A 24 -27.60 15.02 19.31
CA SER A 24 -28.42 15.16 18.10
C SER A 24 -27.66 15.79 16.94
N PHE A 25 -26.78 16.76 17.22
CA PHE A 25 -25.94 17.38 16.20
C PHE A 25 -24.79 16.48 15.74
N HIS A 26 -24.05 15.88 16.68
CA HIS A 26 -22.84 15.14 16.36
C HIS A 26 -23.09 13.71 15.90
N PHE A 27 -24.13 13.02 16.36
CA PHE A 27 -24.42 11.63 15.97
C PHE A 27 -25.34 11.50 14.76
N LEU A 28 -25.91 12.60 14.24
CA LEU A 28 -26.73 12.59 13.02
C LEU A 28 -25.98 11.91 11.84
N ASN A 29 -26.52 10.81 11.32
CA ASN A 29 -25.83 9.92 10.37
C ASN A 29 -25.91 10.33 8.89
N MET A 30 -26.12 11.60 8.58
CA MET A 30 -26.08 12.08 7.20
C MET A 30 -24.67 11.97 6.61
N GLU A 31 -24.58 11.56 5.34
CA GLU A 31 -23.31 11.37 4.65
C GLU A 31 -22.50 12.67 4.52
N PHE A 32 -23.16 13.77 4.11
CA PHE A 32 -22.52 15.05 3.85
C PHE A 32 -22.98 16.09 4.84
N VAL A 33 -22.07 16.46 5.74
CA VAL A 33 -22.37 17.37 6.84
C VAL A 33 -21.22 18.38 6.96
N TYR A 34 -21.57 19.65 7.01
CA TYR A 34 -20.61 20.75 7.17
C TYR A 34 -20.47 21.12 8.66
N ASP A 35 -19.37 21.76 9.00
CA ASP A 35 -19.09 22.36 10.33
C ASP A 35 -19.03 21.43 11.55
N ARG A 36 -19.03 20.10 11.35
CA ARG A 36 -18.83 19.11 12.43
C ARG A 36 -17.36 18.81 12.68
N ASN A 37 -16.68 19.76 13.32
CA ASN A 37 -15.23 19.69 13.60
C ASN A 37 -14.85 18.92 14.89
N CYS A 38 -15.84 18.43 15.63
CA CYS A 38 -15.65 17.65 16.86
C CYS A 38 -16.14 16.21 16.65
N SER A 39 -15.34 15.26 17.13
CA SER A 39 -15.72 13.86 17.29
C SER A 39 -15.97 13.58 18.76
N TYR A 40 -17.01 12.80 19.04
CA TYR A 40 -17.35 12.25 20.34
C TYR A 40 -17.30 10.73 20.27
N LEU A 41 -16.74 10.12 21.31
CA LEU A 41 -16.60 8.68 21.49
C LEU A 41 -17.25 8.33 22.84
N CYS A 42 -18.42 7.71 22.79
CA CYS A 42 -19.03 7.08 23.97
C CYS A 42 -18.45 5.68 24.09
N TYR A 43 -17.99 5.29 25.28
CA TYR A 43 -17.39 3.98 25.48
C TYR A 43 -18.07 3.20 26.60
N GLN A 44 -17.97 1.88 26.50
CA GLN A 44 -18.28 0.92 27.54
C GLN A 44 -17.11 -0.06 27.63
N VAL A 45 -16.63 -0.33 28.84
CA VAL A 45 -15.57 -1.28 29.15
C VAL A 45 -16.12 -2.30 30.11
N GLU A 46 -16.06 -3.56 29.72
CA GLU A 46 -16.46 -4.70 30.52
C GLU A 46 -15.23 -5.59 30.78
N GLY A 47 -14.76 -5.63 32.03
CA GLY A 47 -13.65 -6.49 32.46
C GLY A 47 -14.16 -7.82 33.04
N ARG A 48 -13.62 -8.94 32.57
CA ARG A 48 -13.87 -10.27 33.15
C ARG A 48 -12.65 -10.73 33.95
N LEU A 49 -12.79 -10.73 35.27
CA LEU A 49 -11.90 -11.45 36.19
C LEU A 49 -12.44 -12.87 36.39
N SER A 50 -11.55 -13.85 36.53
CA SER A 50 -11.93 -15.16 37.07
C SER A 50 -12.34 -15.00 38.54
N GLY A 51 -13.63 -14.77 38.80
CA GLY A 51 -14.24 -14.92 40.13
C GLY A 51 -14.55 -13.65 40.95
N SER A 52 -14.47 -12.44 40.38
CA SER A 52 -14.80 -11.16 41.06
C SER A 52 -15.68 -10.25 40.19
N PRO A 53 -16.41 -9.26 40.74
CA PRO A 53 -17.42 -8.51 40.00
C PRO A 53 -16.88 -7.85 38.74
N VAL A 54 -17.68 -7.91 37.67
CA VAL A 54 -17.39 -7.38 36.34
C VAL A 54 -17.08 -5.89 36.44
N LEU A 55 -15.87 -5.47 36.05
CA LEU A 55 -15.56 -4.04 35.93
C LEU A 55 -16.42 -3.49 34.79
N SER A 56 -17.36 -2.59 35.10
CA SER A 56 -18.26 -1.98 34.12
C SER A 56 -18.10 -0.47 34.18
N GLU A 57 -17.24 0.08 33.32
CA GLU A 57 -17.02 1.52 33.23
C GLU A 57 -17.55 2.07 31.90
N GLN A 58 -18.21 3.21 31.96
CA GLN A 58 -18.75 3.88 30.79
C GLN A 58 -18.54 5.39 30.88
N GLY A 59 -18.51 6.06 29.74
CA GLY A 59 -18.36 7.51 29.68
C GLY A 59 -18.13 8.02 28.28
N VAL A 60 -17.78 9.30 28.17
CA VAL A 60 -17.65 9.98 26.89
C VAL A 60 -16.34 10.76 26.79
N PHE A 61 -15.62 10.54 25.68
CA PHE A 61 -14.46 11.33 25.28
C PHE A 61 -14.81 12.24 24.10
N PRO A 62 -14.76 13.58 24.25
CA PRO A 62 -14.70 14.49 23.13
C PRO A 62 -13.27 14.59 22.57
N ASN A 63 -13.12 15.11 21.35
CA ASN A 63 -11.83 15.61 20.89
C ASN A 63 -11.25 16.62 21.90
N GLU A 64 -9.98 16.47 22.23
CA GLU A 64 -9.29 17.41 23.11
C GLU A 64 -8.70 18.58 22.30
N VAL A 65 -8.89 19.79 22.79
CA VAL A 65 -8.19 20.98 22.29
C VAL A 65 -7.24 21.45 23.39
N CYS A 66 -5.94 21.20 23.22
CA CYS A 66 -4.89 21.69 24.12
C CYS A 66 -4.01 22.69 23.36
N GLY A 67 -4.19 23.99 23.64
CA GLY A 67 -3.48 25.07 22.94
C GLY A 67 -3.72 25.02 21.42
N LYS A 68 -2.66 24.87 20.61
CA LYS A 68 -2.74 24.74 19.14
C LYS A 68 -2.91 23.30 18.65
N THR A 69 -2.89 22.31 19.54
CA THR A 69 -2.97 20.89 19.17
C THR A 69 -4.35 20.33 19.44
N ARG A 70 -4.99 19.77 18.42
CA ARG A 70 -6.22 18.99 18.54
C ARG A 70 -5.87 17.51 18.62
N ARG A 71 -6.36 16.81 19.64
CA ARG A 71 -6.20 15.37 19.80
C ARG A 71 -7.55 14.70 19.62
N HIS A 72 -7.56 13.59 18.90
CA HIS A 72 -8.79 12.87 18.60
C HIS A 72 -9.25 12.04 19.80
N ALA A 73 -10.56 11.87 19.94
CA ALA A 73 -11.21 11.15 21.03
C ALA A 73 -10.65 9.73 21.22
N GLU A 74 -10.37 9.01 20.13
CA GLU A 74 -9.78 7.66 20.13
C GLU A 74 -8.47 7.62 20.90
N LEU A 75 -7.58 8.60 20.66
CA LEU A 75 -6.28 8.68 21.32
C LEU A 75 -6.38 9.15 22.76
N CYS A 76 -7.42 9.93 23.10
CA CYS A 76 -7.71 10.32 24.47
C CYS A 76 -8.16 9.11 25.29
N PHE A 77 -9.07 8.29 24.72
CA PHE A 77 -9.48 7.03 25.32
C PHE A 77 -8.28 6.11 25.54
N LEU A 78 -7.42 5.89 24.54
CA LEU A 78 -6.26 4.99 24.70
C LEU A 78 -5.30 5.46 25.81
N ASP A 79 -5.05 6.76 25.91
CA ASP A 79 -4.19 7.31 26.98
C ASP A 79 -4.79 7.10 28.37
N TRP A 80 -6.11 7.25 28.49
CA TRP A 80 -6.84 6.99 29.71
C TRP A 80 -6.85 5.48 30.04
N PHE A 81 -7.20 4.65 29.07
CA PHE A 81 -7.40 3.21 29.22
C PHE A 81 -6.11 2.45 29.53
N ARG A 82 -4.95 2.88 28.99
CA ARG A 82 -3.64 2.31 29.35
C ARG A 82 -3.35 2.32 30.85
N GLY A 83 -3.93 3.25 31.60
CA GLY A 83 -3.78 3.29 33.06
C GLY A 83 -4.66 2.30 33.82
N ARG A 84 -5.59 1.60 33.15
CA ARG A 84 -6.56 0.66 33.74
C ARG A 84 -6.30 -0.79 33.32
N LEU A 85 -5.39 -1.03 32.38
CA LEU A 85 -5.11 -2.38 31.88
C LEU A 85 -4.33 -3.20 32.90
N SER A 86 -4.89 -4.34 33.27
CA SER A 86 -4.17 -5.45 33.88
C SER A 86 -3.89 -6.53 32.83
N PRO A 87 -2.67 -7.12 32.79
CA PRO A 87 -2.38 -8.28 31.93
C PRO A 87 -3.23 -9.52 32.24
N ASP A 88 -3.75 -9.62 33.47
CA ASP A 88 -4.48 -10.80 33.97
C ASP A 88 -6.00 -10.71 33.74
N GLU A 89 -6.48 -9.60 33.16
CA GLU A 89 -7.89 -9.34 32.90
C GLU A 89 -8.18 -9.34 31.41
N TYR A 90 -9.37 -9.83 31.05
CA TYR A 90 -9.88 -9.69 29.69
C TYR A 90 -10.88 -8.54 29.62
N TYR A 91 -10.75 -7.68 28.62
CA TYR A 91 -11.61 -6.51 28.43
C TYR A 91 -12.38 -6.58 27.11
N CYS A 92 -13.71 -6.48 27.20
CA CYS A 92 -14.57 -6.18 26.06
C CYS A 92 -14.83 -4.67 26.04
N VAL A 93 -14.37 -3.99 24.99
CA VAL A 93 -14.52 -2.55 24.83
C VAL A 93 -15.46 -2.27 23.65
N THR A 94 -16.48 -1.45 23.89
CA THR A 94 -17.41 -0.99 22.86
C THR A 94 -17.31 0.52 22.72
N TRP A 95 -17.10 1.02 21.50
CA TRP A 95 -17.13 2.44 21.17
C TRP A 95 -18.31 2.76 20.28
N PHE A 96 -19.06 3.80 20.63
CA PHE A 96 -20.01 4.48 19.77
C PHE A 96 -19.45 5.85 19.40
N ILE A 97 -19.05 6.03 18.15
CA ILE A 97 -18.28 7.19 17.72
C ILE A 97 -19.02 7.97 16.63
N SER A 98 -19.05 9.30 16.79
CA SER A 98 -19.74 10.20 15.83
C SER A 98 -19.13 10.21 14.42
N TRP A 99 -17.87 9.80 14.27
CA TRP A 99 -17.13 9.64 13.02
C TRP A 99 -16.21 8.43 13.14
N SER A 100 -16.11 7.61 12.10
CA SER A 100 -15.15 6.51 12.08
C SER A 100 -13.71 7.02 12.30
N PRO A 101 -12.83 6.22 12.92
CA PRO A 101 -11.47 6.66 13.23
C PRO A 101 -10.70 7.12 12.00
N CYS A 102 -9.97 8.23 12.10
CA CYS A 102 -9.12 8.67 10.99
C CYS A 102 -7.96 7.70 10.73
N SER A 103 -7.30 7.78 9.57
CA SER A 103 -6.24 6.82 9.18
C SER A 103 -5.09 6.70 10.18
N ASN A 104 -4.74 7.80 10.87
CA ASN A 104 -3.73 7.77 11.92
C ASN A 104 -4.27 7.13 13.21
N CYS A 105 -5.47 7.51 13.65
CA CYS A 105 -6.08 6.95 14.87
C CYS A 105 -6.33 5.45 14.72
N ALA A 106 -6.89 5.02 13.58
CA ALA A 106 -7.10 3.60 13.29
C ALA A 106 -5.79 2.79 13.37
N ARG A 107 -4.68 3.33 12.87
CA ARG A 107 -3.36 2.68 12.98
C ARG A 107 -2.85 2.63 14.42
N GLU A 108 -2.97 3.72 15.18
CA GLU A 108 -2.57 3.73 16.59
C GLU A 108 -3.42 2.78 17.44
N VAL A 109 -4.71 2.64 17.14
CA VAL A 109 -5.60 1.68 17.80
C VAL A 109 -5.23 0.25 17.39
N ALA A 110 -4.96 -0.03 16.12
CA ALA A 110 -4.47 -1.31 15.66
C ALA A 110 -3.16 -1.72 16.37
N GLU A 111 -2.25 -0.77 16.52
CA GLU A 111 -0.99 -0.92 17.27
C GLU A 111 -1.21 -1.18 18.76
N PHE A 112 -2.22 -0.56 19.36
CA PHE A 112 -2.61 -0.83 20.73
C PHE A 112 -3.15 -2.26 20.89
N LEU A 113 -4.09 -2.69 20.06
CA LEU A 113 -4.66 -4.04 20.09
C LEU A 113 -3.59 -5.13 19.87
N LYS A 114 -2.59 -4.85 19.03
CA LYS A 114 -1.44 -5.76 18.84
C LYS A 114 -0.68 -6.01 20.16
N ARG A 115 -0.46 -4.96 20.95
CA ARG A 115 0.28 -5.04 22.23
C ARG A 115 -0.56 -5.61 23.36
N HIS A 116 -1.88 -5.44 23.30
CA HIS A 116 -2.82 -5.83 24.34
C HIS A 116 -3.82 -6.87 23.81
N ARG A 117 -3.37 -8.12 23.70
CA ARG A 117 -4.18 -9.23 23.17
C ARG A 117 -5.35 -9.63 24.06
N ASN A 118 -5.39 -9.11 25.29
CA ASN A 118 -6.45 -9.28 26.26
C ASN A 118 -7.58 -8.23 26.11
N VAL A 119 -7.59 -7.47 25.02
CA VAL A 119 -8.62 -6.46 24.71
C VAL A 119 -9.32 -6.82 23.40
N GLU A 120 -10.63 -6.99 23.46
CA GLU A 120 -11.52 -7.00 22.31
C GLU A 120 -12.12 -5.60 22.12
N LEU A 121 -12.17 -5.12 20.88
CA LEU A 121 -12.71 -3.81 20.56
C LEU A 121 -13.79 -3.90 19.47
N SER A 122 -14.97 -3.39 19.78
CA SER A 122 -16.07 -3.17 18.85
C SER A 122 -16.30 -1.68 18.66
N ILE A 123 -16.34 -1.21 17.41
CA ILE A 123 -16.56 0.19 17.06
C ILE A 123 -17.81 0.31 16.20
N PHE A 124 -18.76 1.10 16.68
CA PHE A 124 -19.97 1.49 15.96
C PHE A 124 -19.86 2.97 15.59
N ALA A 125 -19.69 3.26 14.30
CA ALA A 125 -19.54 4.63 13.80
C ALA A 125 -20.87 5.17 13.28
N ALA A 126 -21.29 6.35 13.75
CA ALA A 126 -22.47 7.04 13.23
C ALA A 126 -22.28 7.49 11.77
N ARG A 127 -21.04 7.84 11.39
CA ARG A 127 -20.66 8.30 10.05
C ARG A 127 -19.27 7.81 9.69
N LEU A 128 -19.00 7.66 8.40
CA LEU A 128 -17.66 7.38 7.89
C LEU A 128 -16.88 8.69 7.71
N TYR A 129 -15.70 8.78 8.31
CA TYR A 129 -14.79 9.90 8.07
C TYR A 129 -14.15 9.79 6.68
N TYR A 130 -13.82 10.91 6.04
CA TYR A 130 -13.20 10.89 4.71
C TYR A 130 -11.89 11.66 4.71
N CYS A 131 -10.81 10.95 5.06
CA CYS A 131 -9.45 11.47 5.02
C CYS A 131 -8.54 10.62 4.10
N ARG A 132 -7.31 11.09 3.90
CA ARG A 132 -6.32 10.35 3.10
C ARG A 132 -5.95 9.05 3.80
N ASP A 133 -5.87 7.96 3.03
CA ASP A 133 -5.47 6.63 3.50
C ASP A 133 -6.40 6.06 4.58
N HIS A 134 -7.66 6.51 4.60
CA HIS A 134 -8.65 6.09 5.58
C HIS A 134 -8.90 4.58 5.47
N GLU A 135 -9.00 4.09 4.24
CA GLU A 135 -9.22 2.70 3.88
C GLU A 135 -8.12 1.81 4.46
N GLN A 136 -6.86 2.21 4.33
CA GLN A 136 -5.71 1.52 4.92
C GLN A 136 -5.78 1.48 6.45
N GLY A 137 -6.19 2.60 7.06
CA GLY A 137 -6.33 2.70 8.51
C GLY A 137 -7.38 1.73 9.02
N LEU A 138 -8.57 1.74 8.42
CA LEU A 138 -9.69 0.87 8.83
C LEU A 138 -9.40 -0.62 8.56
N GLN A 139 -8.80 -0.96 7.41
CA GLN A 139 -8.37 -2.33 7.13
C GLN A 139 -7.32 -2.82 8.14
N SER A 140 -6.35 -1.97 8.49
CA SER A 140 -5.35 -2.30 9.52
C SER A 140 -5.99 -2.56 10.88
N LEU A 141 -7.05 -1.81 11.21
CA LEU A 141 -7.79 -1.97 12.46
C LEU A 141 -8.53 -3.33 12.48
N CYS A 142 -9.28 -3.64 11.42
CA CYS A 142 -10.04 -4.90 11.32
C CYS A 142 -9.11 -6.12 11.28
N ASN A 143 -7.97 -6.03 10.58
CA ASN A 143 -6.95 -7.08 10.54
C ASN A 143 -6.30 -7.36 11.92
N ARG A 144 -6.45 -6.45 12.88
CA ARG A 144 -6.02 -6.64 14.28
C ARG A 144 -7.15 -7.15 15.19
N GLY A 145 -8.28 -7.59 14.60
CA GLY A 145 -9.39 -8.22 15.31
C GLY A 145 -10.44 -7.26 15.84
N ALA A 146 -10.33 -5.95 15.56
CA ALA A 146 -11.40 -5.02 15.92
C ALA A 146 -12.62 -5.25 15.04
N GLN A 147 -13.80 -5.23 15.65
CA GLN A 147 -15.07 -5.19 14.93
C GLN A 147 -15.40 -3.74 14.58
N LEU A 148 -15.80 -3.47 13.34
CA LEU A 148 -16.17 -2.13 12.89
C LEU A 148 -17.49 -2.19 12.12
N ALA A 149 -18.49 -1.45 12.59
CA ALA A 149 -19.82 -1.38 12.00
C ALA A 149 -20.35 0.06 11.97
N VAL A 150 -21.41 0.28 11.20
CA VAL A 150 -22.18 1.53 11.24
C VAL A 150 -23.27 1.42 12.29
N MET A 151 -23.52 2.50 13.03
CA MET A 151 -24.60 2.54 14.01
C MET A 151 -25.97 2.38 13.33
N LEU A 152 -26.77 1.46 13.85
CA LEU A 152 -28.19 1.29 13.52
C LEU A 152 -29.06 2.10 14.48
N ARG A 153 -30.36 2.22 14.16
CA ARG A 153 -31.33 2.92 15.02
C ARG A 153 -31.26 2.47 16.49
N LYS A 154 -31.14 1.16 16.74
CA LYS A 154 -31.00 0.60 18.10
C LYS A 154 -29.76 1.09 18.84
N ASP A 155 -28.66 1.33 18.12
CA ASP A 155 -27.40 1.80 18.70
C ASP A 155 -27.52 3.28 19.07
N PHE A 156 -28.23 4.08 18.25
CA PHE A 156 -28.55 5.47 18.60
C PHE A 156 -29.47 5.57 19.83
N THR A 157 -30.50 4.73 19.91
CA THR A 157 -31.36 4.63 21.10
C THR A 157 -30.55 4.24 22.33
N TYR A 158 -29.71 3.20 22.21
CA TYR A 158 -28.82 2.79 23.31
C TYR A 158 -27.92 3.93 23.76
N CYS A 159 -27.34 4.69 22.82
CA CYS A 159 -26.51 5.82 23.19
C CYS A 159 -27.27 6.94 23.86
N TRP A 160 -28.49 7.22 23.41
CA TRP A 160 -29.36 8.22 24.02
C TRP A 160 -29.68 7.87 25.48
N ASP A 161 -30.00 6.62 25.76
CA ASP A 161 -30.40 6.19 27.10
C ASP A 161 -29.21 6.17 28.09
N ASN A 162 -28.03 5.77 27.62
CA ASN A 162 -26.87 5.53 28.49
C ASN A 162 -25.90 6.71 28.55
N PHE A 163 -25.72 7.45 27.46
CA PHE A 163 -24.68 8.49 27.35
C PHE A 163 -25.21 9.91 27.21
N VAL A 164 -26.52 10.15 27.23
CA VAL A 164 -27.10 11.50 27.06
C VAL A 164 -27.88 11.92 28.30
N HIS A 165 -27.77 13.20 28.66
CA HIS A 165 -28.66 13.86 29.61
C HIS A 165 -30.03 14.08 28.96
N ASN A 166 -30.82 13.00 28.87
CA ASN A 166 -32.11 13.00 28.17
C ASN A 166 -33.30 13.45 29.04
N SER A 167 -33.10 13.67 30.35
CA SER A 167 -34.15 14.11 31.30
C SER A 167 -35.42 13.24 31.25
N GLY A 168 -35.27 11.94 30.99
CA GLY A 168 -36.38 10.99 30.89
C GLY A 168 -37.15 11.04 29.56
N ARG A 169 -36.69 11.81 28.57
CA ARG A 169 -37.26 11.82 27.22
C ARG A 169 -36.76 10.64 26.40
N GLU A 170 -37.65 10.06 25.62
CA GLU A 170 -37.29 9.02 24.64
C GLU A 170 -36.50 9.61 23.47
N PHE A 171 -35.67 8.78 22.83
CA PHE A 171 -34.96 9.15 21.62
C PHE A 171 -35.94 9.37 20.47
N SER A 172 -35.89 10.54 19.84
CA SER A 172 -36.63 10.83 18.62
C SER A 172 -35.75 10.61 17.40
N PRO A 173 -35.99 9.56 16.58
CA PRO A 173 -35.18 9.30 15.39
C PRO A 173 -35.37 10.41 14.36
N TRP A 174 -34.27 10.86 13.76
CA TRP A 174 -34.32 11.80 12.65
C TRP A 174 -34.72 11.14 11.32
N GLU A 175 -35.10 11.96 10.35
CA GLU A 175 -35.52 11.51 9.03
C GLU A 175 -34.42 10.68 8.33
N ASN A 176 -34.82 9.60 7.66
CA ASN A 176 -33.94 8.71 6.89
C ASN A 176 -32.83 8.03 7.70
N ILE A 177 -32.95 7.91 9.03
CA ILE A 177 -31.93 7.27 9.88
C ILE A 177 -31.53 5.88 9.37
N ASP A 178 -32.49 5.01 9.04
CA ASP A 178 -32.18 3.64 8.60
C ASP A 178 -31.58 3.63 7.18
N ALA A 179 -32.16 4.39 6.25
CA ALA A 179 -31.66 4.49 4.87
C ALA A 179 -30.21 5.02 4.82
N ASN A 180 -29.88 5.98 5.70
CA ASN A 180 -28.52 6.48 5.86
C ASN A 180 -27.58 5.42 6.44
N SER A 181 -28.02 4.68 7.47
CA SER A 181 -27.23 3.59 8.06
C SER A 181 -26.96 2.49 7.03
N ASP A 182 -27.94 2.08 6.23
CA ASP A 182 -27.78 1.07 5.17
C ASP A 182 -26.83 1.55 4.06
N LEU A 183 -26.89 2.83 3.69
CA LEU A 183 -25.97 3.41 2.72
C LEU A 183 -24.53 3.43 3.25
N LEU A 184 -24.34 3.86 4.50
CA LEU A 184 -23.03 3.93 5.13
C LEU A 184 -22.46 2.52 5.38
N ALA A 185 -23.29 1.54 5.76
CA ALA A 185 -22.88 0.16 5.97
C ALA A 185 -22.34 -0.46 4.68
N ARG A 186 -23.06 -0.33 3.56
CA ARG A 186 -22.57 -0.78 2.24
C ARG A 186 -21.25 -0.12 1.85
N LYS A 187 -21.11 1.19 2.10
CA LYS A 187 -19.84 1.90 1.86
C LYS A 187 -18.72 1.37 2.73
N LEU A 188 -18.98 1.10 4.01
CA LEU A 188 -17.98 0.51 4.90
C LEU A 188 -17.54 -0.86 4.41
N GLU A 189 -18.48 -1.72 4.01
CA GLU A 189 -18.18 -3.02 3.41
C GLU A 189 -17.29 -2.87 2.19
N ASP A 190 -17.61 -1.96 1.27
CA ASP A 190 -16.80 -1.71 0.07
C ASP A 190 -15.37 -1.27 0.39
N LEU A 191 -15.16 -0.49 1.46
CA LEU A 191 -13.83 -0.06 1.91
C LEU A 191 -13.04 -1.20 2.56
N LEU A 192 -13.72 -2.17 3.16
CA LEU A 192 -13.11 -3.32 3.83
C LEU A 192 -12.91 -4.52 2.89
N LYS A 193 -13.55 -4.55 1.71
CA LYS A 193 -13.34 -5.57 0.68
C LYS A 193 -11.89 -5.57 0.16
N ASN A 194 -11.42 -6.77 -0.20
CA ASN A 194 -10.14 -6.98 -0.87
C ASN A 194 -10.35 -7.90 -2.09
N PRO A 195 -10.31 -7.39 -3.33
CA PRO A 195 -10.03 -6.00 -3.72
C PRO A 195 -11.17 -5.02 -3.39
N MET A 196 -10.83 -3.75 -3.24
CA MET A 196 -11.80 -2.66 -3.11
C MET A 196 -12.48 -2.40 -4.45
N GLU A 197 -13.73 -1.94 -4.45
CA GLU A 197 -14.42 -1.56 -5.69
C GLU A 197 -13.83 -0.26 -6.29
N LYS A 198 -13.79 0.81 -5.49
CA LYS A 198 -13.38 2.14 -5.94
C LYS A 198 -12.64 2.91 -4.84
N LEU A 199 -11.89 3.91 -5.27
CA LEU A 199 -11.17 4.86 -4.43
C LEU A 199 -12.04 6.06 -4.08
N HIS A 200 -11.81 6.61 -2.89
CA HIS A 200 -12.29 7.95 -2.60
C HIS A 200 -11.54 8.99 -3.45
N ARG A 201 -12.25 10.02 -3.92
CA ARG A 201 -11.74 11.10 -4.77
C ARG A 201 -10.44 11.73 -4.25
N LYS A 202 -10.39 12.09 -2.97
CA LYS A 202 -9.19 12.71 -2.37
C LYS A 202 -7.99 11.76 -2.33
N THR A 203 -8.24 10.46 -2.16
CA THR A 203 -7.24 9.39 -2.18
C THR A 203 -6.62 9.31 -3.58
N PHE A 204 -7.45 9.23 -4.62
CA PHE A 204 -6.99 9.23 -6.01
C PHE A 204 -6.19 10.49 -6.36
N SER A 205 -6.75 11.68 -6.13
CA SER A 205 -6.08 12.95 -6.47
C SER A 205 -4.75 13.14 -5.74
N PHE A 206 -4.59 12.58 -4.54
CA PHE A 206 -3.33 12.65 -3.82
C PHE A 206 -2.33 11.61 -4.35
N HIS A 207 -2.74 10.34 -4.45
CA HIS A 207 -1.85 9.22 -4.75
C HIS A 207 -1.58 8.99 -6.21
N PHE A 208 -2.43 9.38 -7.15
CA PHE A 208 -2.14 9.24 -8.60
C PHE A 208 -1.47 10.48 -9.20
N ARG A 209 -1.33 11.57 -8.44
CA ARG A 209 -0.67 12.77 -8.94
C ARG A 209 0.79 12.51 -9.35
N ASN A 210 1.11 12.66 -10.64
CA ASN A 210 2.40 12.32 -11.25
C ASN A 210 3.54 13.32 -10.95
N LEU A 211 3.74 13.69 -9.69
CA LEU A 211 4.79 14.63 -9.29
C LEU A 211 6.18 14.04 -9.48
N LYS A 212 7.14 14.88 -9.92
CA LYS A 212 8.58 14.53 -9.99
C LYS A 212 9.15 14.12 -8.63
N PHE A 213 8.72 14.81 -7.57
CA PHE A 213 9.09 14.52 -6.18
C PHE A 213 7.82 14.47 -5.34
N ALA A 214 7.56 13.33 -4.72
CA ALA A 214 6.28 13.07 -4.08
C ALA A 214 6.49 12.71 -2.59
N LYS A 215 6.54 13.73 -1.73
CA LYS A 215 6.67 13.55 -0.27
C LYS A 215 5.35 13.05 0.34
N GLY A 216 5.45 12.19 1.35
CA GLY A 216 4.32 11.76 2.19
C GLY A 216 3.35 10.77 1.56
N ARG A 217 3.68 10.15 0.42
CA ARG A 217 2.90 9.07 -0.20
C ARG A 217 3.49 7.72 0.20
N LYS A 218 3.04 7.21 1.35
CA LYS A 218 3.52 5.93 1.90
C LYS A 218 2.77 4.72 1.36
N CYS A 219 1.66 4.94 0.64
CA CYS A 219 0.81 3.89 0.11
C CYS A 219 1.00 3.71 -1.40
N SER A 220 0.87 2.46 -1.86
CA SER A 220 0.77 2.09 -3.27
C SER A 220 -0.66 1.62 -3.54
N TYR A 221 -1.28 2.18 -4.56
CA TYR A 221 -2.62 1.82 -5.03
C TYR A 221 -2.48 1.29 -6.45
N LEU A 222 -3.13 0.16 -6.73
CA LEU A 222 -3.13 -0.54 -8.00
C LEU A 222 -4.58 -0.75 -8.42
N CYS A 223 -5.04 0.04 -9.38
CA CYS A 223 -6.31 -0.21 -10.06
C CYS A 223 -6.08 -1.24 -11.16
N TYR A 224 -6.92 -2.27 -11.25
CA TYR A 224 -6.74 -3.32 -12.25
C TYR A 224 -7.99 -3.53 -13.10
N ARG A 225 -7.78 -4.01 -14.32
CA ARG A 225 -8.79 -4.63 -15.18
C ARG A 225 -8.27 -5.98 -15.66
N VAL A 226 -9.09 -7.01 -15.57
CA VAL A 226 -8.83 -8.36 -16.08
C VAL A 226 -9.90 -8.69 -17.10
N GLU A 227 -9.45 -9.05 -18.30
CA GLU A 227 -10.30 -9.52 -19.40
C GLU A 227 -9.81 -10.91 -19.81
N GLY A 228 -10.58 -11.93 -19.48
CA GLY A 228 -10.37 -13.32 -19.90
C GLY A 228 -11.08 -13.59 -21.22
N ARG A 229 -10.46 -14.41 -22.08
CA ARG A 229 -11.08 -14.96 -23.28
C ARG A 229 -11.06 -16.48 -23.19
N LEU A 230 -12.26 -17.06 -23.13
CA LEU A 230 -12.48 -18.50 -23.27
C LEU A 230 -12.98 -18.76 -24.69
N SER A 231 -12.52 -19.85 -25.32
CA SER A 231 -13.11 -20.28 -26.59
C SER A 231 -14.60 -20.61 -26.39
N GLY A 232 -15.50 -19.74 -26.87
CA GLY A 232 -16.94 -19.99 -26.92
C GLY A 232 -17.77 -19.58 -25.69
N SER A 233 -17.27 -18.75 -24.77
CA SER A 233 -18.07 -18.21 -23.64
C SER A 233 -17.61 -16.81 -23.24
N PRO A 234 -18.48 -15.95 -22.65
CA PRO A 234 -18.05 -14.67 -22.11
C PRO A 234 -17.02 -14.93 -21.01
N GLY A 235 -15.78 -14.51 -21.23
CA GLY A 235 -14.69 -14.74 -20.28
C GLY A 235 -14.73 -13.78 -19.09
N LEU A 236 -13.81 -13.99 -18.14
CA LEU A 236 -13.70 -13.22 -16.90
C LEU A 236 -13.62 -11.71 -17.19
N SER A 237 -14.50 -10.90 -16.62
CA SER A 237 -14.40 -9.43 -16.67
C SER A 237 -14.49 -8.89 -15.26
N GLU A 238 -13.34 -8.58 -14.68
CA GLU A 238 -13.25 -8.09 -13.31
C GLU A 238 -12.36 -6.86 -13.23
N GLN A 239 -12.74 -5.92 -12.38
CA GLN A 239 -11.97 -4.72 -12.12
C GLN A 239 -12.11 -4.32 -10.65
N GLY A 240 -11.09 -3.64 -10.13
CA GLY A 240 -11.08 -3.22 -8.74
C GLY A 240 -9.77 -2.54 -8.38
N VAL A 241 -9.56 -2.35 -7.08
CA VAL A 241 -8.41 -1.63 -6.56
C VAL A 241 -7.76 -2.41 -5.42
N PHE A 242 -6.47 -2.68 -5.57
CA PHE A 242 -5.61 -3.16 -4.50
C PHE A 242 -4.87 -2.00 -3.86
N LEU A 243 -4.81 -2.04 -2.54
CA LEU A 243 -3.98 -1.20 -1.71
C LEU A 243 -2.92 -2.10 -1.07
N ASN A 244 -1.71 -1.58 -0.86
CA ASN A 244 -0.70 -2.32 -0.11
C ASN A 244 -1.19 -2.64 1.31
N GLU A 245 -1.09 -3.91 1.70
CA GLU A 245 -1.34 -4.36 3.07
C GLU A 245 -0.19 -3.84 3.94
N VAL A 246 -0.53 -3.09 4.99
CA VAL A 246 0.42 -2.69 6.02
C VAL A 246 0.19 -3.60 7.22
N CYS A 247 1.05 -4.59 7.38
CA CYS A 247 1.19 -5.32 8.63
C CYS A 247 2.69 -5.44 8.96
N ASP A 248 3.05 -5.25 10.23
CA ASP A 248 4.46 -5.04 10.64
C ASP A 248 5.41 -6.19 10.30
N GLU A 249 4.88 -7.38 10.06
CA GLU A 249 5.66 -8.61 9.83
C GLU A 249 5.51 -9.16 8.40
N ASN A 250 4.52 -8.71 7.63
CA ASN A 250 4.22 -9.20 6.28
C ASN A 250 3.60 -8.11 5.38
N CYS A 251 4.18 -6.90 5.35
CA CYS A 251 3.74 -5.85 4.43
C CYS A 251 3.74 -6.38 2.98
N ARG A 252 2.56 -6.60 2.40
CA ARG A 252 2.43 -6.97 0.99
C ARG A 252 2.17 -5.71 0.18
N HIS A 253 3.03 -5.47 -0.81
CA HIS A 253 2.76 -4.43 -1.79
C HIS A 253 1.52 -4.78 -2.63
N ALA A 254 0.88 -3.78 -3.20
CA ALA A 254 -0.38 -3.93 -3.94
C ALA A 254 -0.26 -4.96 -5.09
N GLU A 255 0.91 -5.02 -5.74
CA GLU A 255 1.24 -5.98 -6.79
C GLU A 255 1.14 -7.42 -6.28
N LEU A 256 1.66 -7.69 -5.08
CA LEU A 256 1.65 -9.04 -4.49
C LEU A 256 0.26 -9.42 -3.98
N CYS A 257 -0.51 -8.43 -3.50
CA CYS A 257 -1.93 -8.63 -3.14
C CYS A 257 -2.73 -9.04 -4.38
N PHE A 258 -2.54 -8.34 -5.50
CA PHE A 258 -3.15 -8.71 -6.78
C PHE A 258 -2.74 -10.13 -7.21
N LEU A 259 -1.45 -10.47 -7.19
CA LEU A 259 -1.01 -11.81 -7.64
C LEU A 259 -1.58 -12.92 -6.77
N HIS A 260 -1.63 -12.72 -5.44
CA HIS A 260 -2.23 -13.69 -4.53
C HIS A 260 -3.70 -13.93 -4.86
N TRP A 261 -4.47 -12.84 -5.05
CA TRP A 261 -5.86 -12.90 -5.44
C TRP A 261 -6.07 -13.54 -6.82
N PHE A 262 -5.27 -13.15 -7.82
CA PHE A 262 -5.44 -13.55 -9.21
C PHE A 262 -5.12 -15.01 -9.47
N ARG A 263 -4.17 -15.60 -8.71
CA ARG A 263 -3.86 -17.04 -8.79
C ARG A 263 -5.09 -17.93 -8.60
N GLY A 264 -6.05 -17.51 -7.76
CA GLY A 264 -7.30 -18.23 -7.56
C GLY A 264 -8.33 -18.11 -8.70
N ARG A 265 -8.08 -17.27 -9.72
CA ARG A 265 -8.96 -17.04 -10.87
C ARG A 265 -8.39 -17.57 -12.20
N LEU A 266 -7.17 -18.10 -12.19
CA LEU A 266 -6.52 -18.56 -13.41
C LEU A 266 -7.08 -19.90 -13.87
N SER A 267 -7.37 -19.98 -15.16
CA SER A 267 -7.64 -21.22 -15.88
C SER A 267 -6.54 -21.43 -16.92
N PRO A 268 -6.00 -22.65 -17.07
CA PRO A 268 -5.02 -22.96 -18.12
C PRO A 268 -5.61 -22.91 -19.54
N HIS A 269 -6.94 -22.84 -19.67
CA HIS A 269 -7.66 -22.85 -20.95
C HIS A 269 -8.15 -21.47 -21.40
N ALA A 270 -7.78 -20.41 -20.68
CA ALA A 270 -8.17 -19.04 -20.98
C ALA A 270 -6.92 -18.18 -21.16
N ASP A 271 -7.00 -17.24 -22.11
CA ASP A 271 -6.03 -16.15 -22.22
C ASP A 271 -6.56 -14.93 -21.47
N TYR A 272 -5.68 -14.27 -20.72
CA TYR A 272 -6.00 -13.12 -19.90
C TYR A 272 -5.23 -11.90 -20.35
N ARG A 273 -5.95 -10.79 -20.57
CA ARG A 273 -5.37 -9.46 -20.63
C ARG A 273 -5.57 -8.77 -19.29
N VAL A 274 -4.46 -8.38 -18.68
CA VAL A 274 -4.43 -7.69 -17.39
C VAL A 274 -3.85 -6.31 -17.60
N THR A 275 -4.57 -5.28 -17.14
CA THR A 275 -4.11 -3.89 -17.16
C THR A 275 -4.05 -3.35 -15.75
N TRP A 276 -2.89 -2.86 -15.33
CA TRP A 276 -2.68 -2.19 -14.05
C TRP A 276 -2.43 -0.71 -14.25
N PHE A 277 -3.15 0.11 -13.49
CA PHE A 277 -2.83 1.52 -13.28
C PHE A 277 -2.33 1.69 -11.85
N ILE A 278 -1.03 1.92 -11.69
CA ILE A 278 -0.38 1.90 -10.38
C ILE A 278 0.16 3.27 -9.99
N SER A 279 -0.06 3.65 -8.72
CA SER A 279 0.38 4.95 -8.21
C SER A 279 1.91 5.09 -8.17
N TRP A 280 2.61 3.99 -7.94
CA TRP A 280 4.06 3.85 -7.97
C TRP A 280 4.46 2.64 -8.80
N SER A 281 5.45 2.76 -9.68
CA SER A 281 5.97 1.59 -10.41
C SER A 281 6.44 0.49 -9.44
N PRO A 282 6.32 -0.80 -9.80
CA PRO A 282 6.68 -1.89 -8.90
C PRO A 282 8.10 -1.80 -8.38
N CYS A 283 8.36 -2.11 -7.12
CA CYS A 283 9.72 -2.18 -6.57
C CYS A 283 10.47 -3.42 -7.08
N SER A 284 11.79 -3.53 -6.86
CA SER A 284 12.60 -4.62 -7.42
C SER A 284 12.11 -6.01 -7.02
N ASN A 285 11.64 -6.17 -5.76
CA ASN A 285 11.11 -7.43 -5.28
C ASN A 285 9.78 -7.77 -5.99
N CYS A 286 8.83 -6.82 -6.02
CA CYS A 286 7.56 -7.02 -6.71
C CYS A 286 7.75 -7.28 -8.20
N ALA A 287 8.67 -6.55 -8.84
CA ALA A 287 9.01 -6.74 -10.24
C ALA A 287 9.53 -8.16 -10.53
N ARG A 288 10.36 -8.71 -9.64
CA ARG A 288 10.83 -10.10 -9.72
C ARG A 288 9.68 -11.10 -9.57
N GLU A 289 8.84 -10.96 -8.54
CA GLU A 289 7.72 -11.88 -8.30
C GLU A 289 6.71 -11.88 -9.46
N VAL A 290 6.44 -10.70 -10.02
CA VAL A 290 5.56 -10.55 -11.19
C VAL A 290 6.22 -11.15 -12.44
N ALA A 291 7.53 -10.97 -12.63
CA ALA A 291 8.26 -11.60 -13.74
C ALA A 291 8.23 -13.13 -13.64
N GLU A 292 8.43 -13.69 -12.45
CA GLU A 292 8.33 -15.13 -12.20
C GLU A 292 6.91 -15.66 -12.47
N PHE A 293 5.89 -14.91 -12.05
CA PHE A 293 4.49 -15.21 -12.36
C PHE A 293 4.22 -15.26 -13.87
N LEU A 294 4.65 -14.26 -14.64
CA LEU A 294 4.45 -14.24 -16.10
C LEU A 294 5.19 -15.36 -16.84
N LYS A 295 6.33 -15.81 -16.31
CA LYS A 295 7.05 -16.98 -16.86
C LYS A 295 6.28 -18.27 -16.66
N GLN A 296 5.60 -18.42 -15.52
CA GLN A 296 4.78 -19.58 -15.19
C GLN A 296 3.42 -19.57 -15.92
N HIS A 297 2.88 -18.38 -16.21
CA HIS A 297 1.56 -18.19 -16.81
C HIS A 297 1.66 -17.48 -18.16
N ARG A 298 2.03 -18.24 -19.20
CA ARG A 298 2.18 -17.72 -20.58
C ARG A 298 0.88 -17.24 -21.22
N ASN A 299 -0.25 -17.64 -20.66
CA ASN A 299 -1.60 -17.22 -21.03
C ASN A 299 -2.01 -15.87 -20.41
N VAL A 300 -1.07 -15.11 -19.84
CA VAL A 300 -1.34 -13.79 -19.23
C VAL A 300 -0.51 -12.71 -19.93
N GLU A 301 -1.21 -11.76 -20.55
CA GLU A 301 -0.64 -10.51 -21.07
C GLU A 301 -0.81 -9.40 -20.02
N LEU A 302 0.30 -8.82 -19.54
CA LEU A 302 0.27 -7.80 -18.50
C LEU A 302 0.73 -6.44 -19.02
N HIS A 303 -0.13 -5.43 -18.88
CA HIS A 303 0.15 -4.02 -19.10
C HIS A 303 0.20 -3.27 -17.77
N ILE A 304 1.25 -2.49 -17.54
CA ILE A 304 1.42 -1.69 -16.33
C ILE A 304 1.66 -0.23 -16.72
N SER A 305 0.70 0.62 -16.40
CA SER A 305 0.78 2.07 -16.52
C SER A 305 1.04 2.68 -15.14
N ALA A 306 2.25 3.20 -14.91
CA ALA A 306 2.61 3.81 -13.63
C ALA A 306 2.44 5.33 -13.64
N ALA A 307 1.81 5.88 -12.59
CA ALA A 307 1.71 7.32 -12.40
C ALA A 307 3.06 7.96 -12.06
N ARG A 308 3.95 7.22 -11.38
CA ARG A 308 5.29 7.66 -10.96
C ARG A 308 6.25 6.48 -10.92
N LEU A 309 7.54 6.77 -11.07
CA LEU A 309 8.60 5.78 -10.92
C LEU A 309 9.11 5.73 -9.47
N TYR A 310 9.06 4.55 -8.84
CA TYR A 310 9.55 4.29 -7.48
C TYR A 310 11.07 4.01 -7.50
N TYR A 311 11.84 4.83 -6.76
CA TYR A 311 13.30 4.72 -6.57
C TYR A 311 14.06 4.22 -7.81
N TRP A 312 13.77 4.86 -8.94
CA TRP A 312 14.09 4.34 -10.26
C TRP A 312 15.58 4.08 -10.52
N GLN A 313 16.50 4.81 -9.86
CA GLN A 313 17.94 4.53 -9.98
C GLN A 313 18.32 3.13 -9.47
N ARG A 314 17.70 2.67 -8.38
CA ARG A 314 17.96 1.35 -7.77
C ARG A 314 17.05 0.26 -8.34
N ASN A 315 15.89 0.65 -8.85
CA ASN A 315 14.85 -0.25 -9.32
C ASN A 315 14.95 -0.60 -10.82
N LYS A 316 15.93 -0.03 -11.52
CA LYS A 316 16.20 -0.25 -12.94
C LYS A 316 16.28 -1.75 -13.33
N PRO A 317 16.98 -2.64 -12.59
CA PRO A 317 17.03 -4.06 -12.95
C PRO A 317 15.66 -4.74 -12.88
N GLY A 318 14.86 -4.43 -11.84
CA GLY A 318 13.53 -5.02 -11.68
C GLY A 318 12.59 -4.67 -12.83
N LEU A 319 12.55 -3.39 -13.23
CA LEU A 319 11.72 -2.95 -14.35
C LEU A 319 12.17 -3.57 -15.69
N ARG A 320 13.47 -3.81 -15.87
CA ARG A 320 13.96 -4.51 -17.07
C ARG A 320 13.54 -5.97 -17.10
N ASN A 321 13.70 -6.68 -15.99
CA ASN A 321 13.29 -8.08 -15.89
C ASN A 321 11.78 -8.24 -16.19
N LEU A 322 10.94 -7.34 -15.68
CA LEU A 322 9.52 -7.26 -16.04
C LEU A 322 9.31 -7.16 -17.56
N ARG A 323 9.98 -6.21 -18.22
CA ARG A 323 9.89 -6.03 -19.67
C ARG A 323 10.35 -7.28 -20.43
N SER A 324 11.49 -7.84 -20.05
CA SER A 324 12.05 -9.06 -20.65
C SER A 324 11.17 -10.29 -20.43
N SER A 325 10.34 -10.29 -19.39
CA SER A 325 9.39 -11.37 -19.10
C SER A 325 8.03 -11.19 -19.79
N GLY A 326 7.90 -10.17 -20.65
CA GLY A 326 6.70 -9.93 -21.48
C GLY A 326 5.74 -8.87 -20.95
N ALA A 327 6.03 -8.22 -19.81
CA ALA A 327 5.19 -7.14 -19.31
C ALA A 327 5.39 -5.86 -20.14
N GLN A 328 4.29 -5.21 -20.50
CA GLN A 328 4.32 -3.90 -21.15
C GLN A 328 4.34 -2.81 -20.07
N LEU A 329 5.36 -1.96 -20.09
CA LEU A 329 5.56 -0.90 -19.09
C LEU A 329 5.36 0.48 -19.72
N ALA A 330 4.48 1.28 -19.13
CA ALA A 330 4.16 2.63 -19.57
C ALA A 330 4.06 3.62 -18.40
N ILE A 331 4.06 4.90 -18.74
CA ILE A 331 3.72 5.98 -17.81
C ILE A 331 2.32 6.48 -18.14
N MET A 332 1.51 6.72 -17.10
CA MET A 332 0.16 7.26 -17.26
C MET A 332 0.18 8.67 -17.86
N PHE A 333 -0.63 8.87 -18.89
CA PHE A 333 -0.96 10.16 -19.50
C PHE A 333 -2.37 10.60 -19.11
N PHE A 334 -2.80 11.75 -19.63
CA PHE A 334 -4.11 12.34 -19.33
C PHE A 334 -5.26 11.34 -19.46
N TRP A 335 -5.27 10.55 -20.53
CA TRP A 335 -6.33 9.58 -20.79
C TRP A 335 -6.34 8.42 -19.79
N ASP A 336 -5.17 7.92 -19.38
CA ASP A 336 -5.09 6.91 -18.31
C ASP A 336 -5.63 7.46 -16.98
N PHE A 337 -5.29 8.70 -16.62
CA PHE A 337 -5.81 9.31 -15.38
C PHE A 337 -7.32 9.53 -15.43
N ARG A 338 -7.85 9.90 -16.61
CA ARG A 338 -9.29 10.05 -16.82
C ARG A 338 -10.00 8.69 -16.76
N ASP A 339 -9.49 7.68 -17.45
CA ASP A 339 -10.02 6.32 -17.40
C ASP A 339 -10.05 5.81 -15.95
N CYS A 340 -8.98 6.07 -15.19
CA CYS A 340 -8.98 5.70 -13.78
C CYS A 340 -10.02 6.42 -12.94
N TRP A 341 -10.23 7.70 -13.20
CA TRP A 341 -11.22 8.51 -12.49
C TRP A 341 -12.65 8.06 -12.79
N ASP A 342 -12.92 7.70 -14.04
CA ASP A 342 -14.25 7.31 -14.49
C ASP A 342 -14.63 5.91 -13.96
N ASN A 343 -13.65 4.99 -13.90
CA ASN A 343 -13.91 3.58 -13.54
C ASN A 343 -13.59 3.21 -12.08
N PHE A 344 -12.54 3.78 -11.47
CA PHE A 344 -12.03 3.36 -10.16
C PHE A 344 -12.21 4.40 -9.06
N VAL A 345 -12.98 5.46 -9.26
CA VAL A 345 -13.19 6.51 -8.25
C VAL A 345 -14.67 6.74 -8.01
N HIS A 346 -15.06 6.89 -6.74
CA HIS A 346 -16.38 7.44 -6.39
C HIS A 346 -16.42 8.92 -6.79
N ASN A 347 -16.74 9.19 -8.05
CA ASN A 347 -16.73 10.51 -8.65
C ASN A 347 -18.09 11.23 -8.59
N SER A 348 -19.17 10.52 -8.26
CA SER A 348 -20.54 11.05 -8.18
C SER A 348 -20.94 11.87 -9.42
N GLY A 349 -20.58 11.40 -10.61
CA GLY A 349 -20.87 12.07 -11.89
C GLY A 349 -19.98 13.29 -12.19
N ARG A 350 -19.01 13.61 -11.33
CA ARG A 350 -18.08 14.73 -11.57
C ARG A 350 -17.01 14.33 -12.57
N HIS A 351 -16.69 15.23 -13.48
CA HIS A 351 -15.59 15.05 -14.42
C HIS A 351 -14.21 15.10 -13.75
N PHE A 352 -13.24 14.42 -14.36
CA PHE A 352 -11.83 14.49 -13.96
C PHE A 352 -11.28 15.90 -14.20
N ILE A 353 -10.69 16.49 -13.16
CA ILE A 353 -10.00 17.78 -13.25
C ILE A 353 -8.48 17.53 -13.25
N PRO A 354 -7.78 17.80 -14.36
CA PRO A 354 -6.34 17.59 -14.44
C PRO A 354 -5.58 18.57 -13.54
N TRP A 355 -4.52 18.10 -12.89
CA TRP A 355 -3.64 18.96 -12.12
C TRP A 355 -2.59 19.67 -13.00
N LYS A 356 -2.06 20.79 -12.49
CA LYS A 356 -0.99 21.56 -13.14
C LYS A 356 0.19 20.65 -13.51
N LYS A 357 0.69 20.81 -14.75
CA LYS A 357 1.82 20.07 -15.34
C LYS A 357 1.60 18.56 -15.55
N ILE A 358 0.37 18.04 -15.55
CA ILE A 358 0.10 16.60 -15.76
C ILE A 358 0.83 16.05 -17.00
N ASN A 359 0.67 16.68 -18.16
CA ASN A 359 1.28 16.21 -19.42
C ASN A 359 2.80 16.39 -19.43
N VAL A 360 3.31 17.50 -18.90
CA VAL A 360 4.76 17.77 -18.81
C VAL A 360 5.44 16.70 -17.95
N ASN A 361 4.84 16.36 -16.81
CA ASN A 361 5.37 15.33 -15.92
C ASN A 361 5.28 13.94 -16.55
N SER A 362 4.17 13.60 -17.22
CA SER A 362 4.04 12.31 -17.93
C SER A 362 5.13 12.15 -18.98
N ARG A 363 5.37 13.17 -19.82
CA ARG A 363 6.46 13.15 -20.81
C ARG A 363 7.83 12.95 -20.16
N LEU A 364 8.14 13.72 -19.11
CA LEU A 364 9.41 13.59 -18.38
C LEU A 364 9.60 12.17 -17.80
N LEU A 365 8.56 11.61 -17.19
CA LEU A 365 8.60 10.27 -16.62
C LEU A 365 8.70 9.20 -17.71
N ALA A 366 8.05 9.39 -18.86
CA ALA A 366 8.10 8.46 -19.99
C ALA A 366 9.51 8.38 -20.59
N THR A 367 10.14 9.54 -20.88
CA THR A 367 11.54 9.58 -21.33
C THR A 367 12.48 8.89 -20.34
N LYS A 368 12.26 9.11 -19.03
CA LYS A 368 13.05 8.41 -18.00
C LYS A 368 12.82 6.90 -18.01
N LEU A 369 11.59 6.45 -18.19
CA LEU A 369 11.29 5.02 -18.28
C LEU A 369 11.96 4.41 -19.51
N GLU A 370 11.92 5.08 -20.67
CA GLU A 370 12.63 4.65 -21.88
C GLU A 370 14.13 4.51 -21.64
N ASP A 371 14.77 5.53 -21.06
CA ASP A 371 16.20 5.49 -20.70
C ASP A 371 16.53 4.36 -19.71
N LEU A 372 15.61 4.06 -18.80
CA LEU A 372 15.77 2.94 -17.87
C LEU A 372 15.67 1.59 -18.58
N LEU A 373 14.84 1.49 -19.61
CA LEU A 373 14.59 0.25 -20.33
C LEU A 373 15.53 0.03 -21.54
N LYS A 374 16.37 1.01 -21.93
CA LYS A 374 17.41 0.87 -22.97
C LYS A 374 18.43 -0.23 -22.65
N ASN A 375 18.60 -1.21 -23.53
CA ASN A 375 19.64 -2.24 -23.42
C ASN A 375 20.24 -2.48 -24.82
N PRO A 376 21.57 -2.45 -25.01
CA PRO A 376 22.63 -2.22 -24.02
C PRO A 376 22.65 -0.79 -23.45
N LEU A 377 23.27 -0.62 -22.27
CA LEU A 377 23.50 0.71 -21.70
C LEU A 377 24.61 1.42 -22.46
N GLU A 378 24.47 2.70 -22.76
CA GLU A 378 25.59 3.51 -23.27
C GLU A 378 26.71 3.61 -22.21
N LYS A 379 26.36 3.92 -20.95
CA LYS A 379 27.31 4.09 -19.83
C LYS A 379 26.72 3.67 -18.48
N LEU A 380 27.59 3.30 -17.54
CA LEU A 380 27.22 3.07 -16.14
C LEU A 380 27.21 4.36 -15.32
N HIS A 381 26.32 4.44 -14.34
CA HIS A 381 26.38 5.50 -13.34
C HIS A 381 27.64 5.32 -12.47
N PRO A 382 28.39 6.38 -12.10
CA PRO A 382 29.63 6.27 -11.32
C PRO A 382 29.48 5.44 -10.05
N ASN A 383 28.45 5.71 -9.24
CA ASN A 383 28.20 4.91 -8.02
C ASN A 383 27.92 3.43 -8.29
N THR A 384 27.29 3.08 -9.43
CA THR A 384 27.07 1.68 -9.83
C THR A 384 28.39 1.04 -10.24
N PHE A 385 29.22 1.76 -11.00
CA PHE A 385 30.56 1.30 -11.37
C PHE A 385 31.41 1.07 -10.11
N SER A 386 31.52 2.05 -9.22
CA SER A 386 32.25 1.91 -7.95
C SER A 386 31.71 0.78 -7.09
N PHE A 387 30.40 0.62 -6.97
CA PHE A 387 29.84 -0.46 -6.15
C PHE A 387 30.09 -1.85 -6.73
N HIS A 388 29.92 -2.05 -8.05
CA HIS A 388 29.99 -3.37 -8.68
C HIS A 388 31.38 -3.78 -9.18
N PHE A 389 32.23 -2.82 -9.59
CA PHE A 389 33.56 -3.08 -10.17
C PHE A 389 34.71 -2.89 -9.17
N CYS A 390 34.44 -2.53 -7.90
CA CYS A 390 35.46 -2.58 -6.86
C CYS A 390 35.88 -4.03 -6.59
N ASN A 391 37.17 -4.32 -6.73
CA ASN A 391 37.78 -5.61 -6.42
C ASN A 391 37.82 -5.81 -4.90
N LEU A 392 36.80 -6.46 -4.35
CA LEU A 392 36.71 -6.82 -2.94
C LEU A 392 36.92 -8.33 -2.79
N GLU A 393 37.54 -8.75 -1.69
CA GLU A 393 37.72 -10.17 -1.35
C GLU A 393 36.37 -10.87 -1.12
N PHE A 394 35.40 -10.15 -0.55
CA PHE A 394 34.02 -10.60 -0.38
C PHE A 394 33.04 -9.53 -0.88
N ALA A 395 32.10 -9.93 -1.73
CA ALA A 395 31.14 -9.04 -2.38
C ALA A 395 29.72 -9.27 -1.86
N TYR A 396 29.42 -8.78 -0.65
CA TYR A 396 28.08 -8.83 -0.10
C TYR A 396 27.12 -7.92 -0.90
N ASP A 397 25.88 -8.37 -1.09
CA ASP A 397 24.79 -7.66 -1.78
C ASP A 397 24.95 -7.36 -3.30
N ARG A 398 25.97 -7.91 -3.97
CA ARG A 398 26.11 -7.80 -5.44
C ARG A 398 25.33 -8.90 -6.17
N LYS A 399 24.02 -8.71 -6.33
CA LYS A 399 23.12 -9.69 -6.98
C LYS A 399 23.10 -9.65 -8.51
N TYR A 400 23.93 -8.80 -9.13
CA TYR A 400 23.93 -8.57 -10.57
C TYR A 400 25.36 -8.53 -11.11
N SER A 401 25.56 -9.01 -12.33
CA SER A 401 26.85 -8.93 -13.03
C SER A 401 26.74 -7.94 -14.18
N TYR A 402 27.73 -7.06 -14.32
CA TYR A 402 27.80 -6.09 -15.42
C TYR A 402 28.93 -6.46 -16.37
N LEU A 403 28.69 -6.38 -17.67
CA LEU A 403 29.66 -6.62 -18.72
C LEU A 403 29.78 -5.36 -19.57
N CYS A 404 30.88 -4.63 -19.43
CA CYS A 404 31.23 -3.56 -20.37
C CYS A 404 31.86 -4.20 -21.62
N TYR A 405 31.46 -3.74 -22.81
CA TYR A 405 31.99 -4.23 -24.08
C TYR A 405 32.34 -3.07 -25.01
N GLN A 406 33.28 -3.33 -25.90
CA GLN A 406 33.65 -2.49 -27.02
C GLN A 406 33.85 -3.43 -28.22
N VAL A 407 33.18 -3.14 -29.34
CA VAL A 407 33.28 -3.84 -30.62
C VAL A 407 33.99 -2.91 -31.58
N GLU A 408 35.10 -3.37 -32.14
CA GLU A 408 35.85 -2.66 -33.17
C GLU A 408 35.75 -3.44 -34.48
N GLY A 409 35.06 -2.88 -35.48
CA GLY A 409 35.02 -3.45 -36.81
C GLY A 409 36.23 -3.04 -37.63
N ARG A 410 37.02 -3.99 -38.17
CA ARG A 410 38.03 -3.68 -39.18
C ARG A 410 37.42 -3.85 -40.57
N LEU A 411 37.06 -2.74 -41.23
CA LEU A 411 36.90 -2.71 -42.69
C LEU A 411 38.22 -2.27 -43.29
N SER A 412 38.72 -3.01 -44.28
CA SER A 412 39.96 -2.68 -44.99
C SER A 412 39.82 -1.30 -45.64
N GLY A 413 40.46 -0.29 -45.05
CA GLY A 413 40.62 1.04 -45.64
C GLY A 413 39.69 2.17 -45.14
N SER A 414 38.98 2.01 -44.01
CA SER A 414 38.24 3.12 -43.38
C SER A 414 38.27 3.02 -41.86
N PRO A 415 38.15 4.14 -41.10
CA PRO A 415 38.05 4.07 -39.65
C PRO A 415 36.85 3.19 -39.27
N GLY A 416 37.16 2.10 -38.57
CA GLY A 416 36.22 1.06 -38.18
C GLY A 416 35.06 1.58 -37.35
N LEU A 417 33.86 1.03 -37.56
CA LEU A 417 32.75 1.19 -36.62
C LEU A 417 33.19 0.73 -35.22
N SER A 418 33.17 1.65 -34.26
CA SER A 418 33.41 1.36 -32.84
C SER A 418 32.09 1.50 -32.09
N GLU A 419 31.54 0.40 -31.61
CA GLU A 419 30.37 0.39 -30.74
C GLU A 419 30.77 -0.03 -29.33
N GLN A 420 30.30 0.69 -28.33
CA GLN A 420 30.58 0.39 -26.93
C GLN A 420 29.28 0.40 -26.12
N GLY A 421 29.24 -0.40 -25.07
CA GLY A 421 28.09 -0.43 -24.18
C GLY A 421 28.31 -1.30 -22.96
N VAL A 422 27.27 -1.41 -22.15
CA VAL A 422 27.27 -2.23 -20.93
C VAL A 422 26.03 -3.10 -20.89
N PHE A 423 26.25 -4.41 -20.87
CA PHE A 423 25.25 -5.41 -20.55
C PHE A 423 25.14 -5.60 -19.04
N LEU A 424 23.93 -5.90 -18.59
CA LEU A 424 23.64 -6.32 -17.22
C LEU A 424 23.14 -7.77 -17.30
N ASN A 425 23.93 -8.71 -16.80
CA ASN A 425 23.55 -10.10 -16.65
C ASN A 425 22.78 -10.31 -15.34
N GLU A 426 21.60 -10.92 -15.46
CA GLU A 426 20.71 -11.25 -14.35
C GLU A 426 21.10 -12.65 -13.84
N VAL A 427 21.89 -12.72 -12.76
CA VAL A 427 22.17 -14.00 -12.09
C VAL A 427 20.93 -14.38 -11.27
N TRP A 428 20.20 -15.40 -11.71
CA TRP A 428 19.11 -16.01 -10.96
C TRP A 428 19.70 -16.74 -9.74
N PRO A 429 19.34 -16.40 -8.49
CA PRO A 429 19.68 -17.25 -7.37
C PRO A 429 18.79 -18.50 -7.46
N GLY A 430 19.40 -19.60 -7.91
CA GLY A 430 18.80 -20.93 -7.84
C GLY A 430 18.55 -21.34 -6.39
N ARG A 431 17.38 -21.95 -6.18
CA ARG A 431 16.89 -22.74 -5.04
C ARG A 431 17.91 -23.02 -3.92
N HIS A 432 17.53 -22.64 -2.69
CA HIS A 432 18.10 -23.26 -1.49
C HIS A 432 17.86 -24.77 -1.54
N SER A 433 18.94 -25.55 -1.67
CA SER A 433 18.96 -26.96 -1.28
C SER A 433 19.48 -27.05 0.16
N PRO A 434 18.80 -27.75 1.08
CA PRO A 434 19.18 -27.80 2.48
C PRO A 434 20.22 -28.90 2.71
N HIS A 435 21.43 -28.74 2.17
CA HIS A 435 22.60 -29.48 2.65
C HIS A 435 23.80 -28.55 2.71
N ARG A 436 24.01 -28.02 3.91
CA ARG A 436 25.22 -27.34 4.33
C ARG A 436 26.32 -28.40 4.47
N GLN A 437 27.24 -28.45 3.51
CA GLN A 437 28.58 -28.98 3.75
C GLN A 437 29.54 -27.80 3.76
N GLU A 438 30.18 -27.60 4.91
CA GLU A 438 31.29 -26.68 5.08
C GLU A 438 32.43 -27.12 4.17
N LEU A 439 32.80 -26.28 3.21
CA LEU A 439 34.09 -26.37 2.53
C LEU A 439 34.86 -25.10 2.90
N GLY A 440 36.03 -25.30 3.51
CA GLY A 440 36.97 -24.26 3.91
C GLY A 440 37.50 -23.45 2.72
N PRO A 441 38.44 -22.51 2.96
CA PRO A 441 38.79 -21.46 2.01
C PRO A 441 39.38 -22.05 0.71
N VAL A 442 38.61 -21.97 -0.38
CA VAL A 442 39.07 -22.37 -1.71
C VAL A 442 39.86 -21.21 -2.33
N ARG A 443 41.17 -21.41 -2.46
CA ARG A 443 42.07 -20.56 -3.25
C ARG A 443 41.66 -20.67 -4.72
N MET A 444 41.07 -19.62 -5.30
CA MET A 444 40.74 -19.58 -6.73
C MET A 444 42.03 -19.61 -7.58
N GLN A 445 42.38 -20.77 -8.11
CA GLN A 445 43.30 -20.86 -9.25
C GLN A 445 42.57 -20.44 -10.52
N LYS A 446 43.14 -19.48 -11.26
CA LYS A 446 42.69 -19.08 -12.61
C LYS A 446 42.74 -20.30 -13.54
N LYS A 447 41.58 -20.85 -13.88
CA LYS A 447 41.38 -21.61 -15.13
C LYS A 447 40.48 -20.78 -16.04
N LEU A 448 41.07 -20.10 -17.01
CA LEU A 448 40.35 -19.56 -18.16
C LEU A 448 39.75 -20.75 -18.92
N ARG A 449 38.42 -20.82 -19.01
CA ARG A 449 37.73 -21.64 -20.01
C ARG A 449 37.19 -20.71 -21.09
N GLU A 450 37.53 -21.02 -22.34
CA GLU A 450 36.92 -20.38 -23.50
C GLU A 450 35.40 -20.57 -23.47
N VAL A 451 34.65 -19.48 -23.56
CA VAL A 451 33.20 -19.51 -23.76
C VAL A 451 32.95 -19.25 -25.25
N LYS A 452 32.52 -20.28 -25.98
CA LYS A 452 32.06 -20.14 -27.37
C LYS A 452 30.60 -19.70 -27.37
N CYS A 453 30.31 -18.50 -27.87
CA CYS A 453 28.95 -18.06 -28.19
C CYS A 453 28.71 -18.22 -29.70
N GLN A 454 27.70 -19.01 -30.09
CA GLN A 454 27.20 -19.05 -31.46
C GLN A 454 26.13 -17.97 -31.64
N MET A 455 26.38 -17.01 -32.53
CA MET A 455 25.37 -16.16 -33.14
C MET A 455 25.44 -16.35 -34.65
N GLY A 456 24.30 -16.59 -35.28
CA GLY A 456 24.05 -16.63 -36.72
C GLY A 456 25.25 -16.82 -37.66
N GLY A 457 25.45 -18.06 -38.13
CA GLY A 457 26.08 -18.34 -39.43
C GLY A 457 27.59 -18.14 -39.60
N SER A 458 28.31 -17.49 -38.69
CA SER A 458 29.76 -17.26 -38.86
C SER A 458 30.54 -17.49 -37.55
N GLN A 459 31.50 -18.42 -37.57
CA GLN A 459 32.43 -18.67 -36.47
C GLN A 459 33.43 -17.52 -36.36
N TRP A 460 33.44 -16.81 -35.22
CA TRP A 460 34.50 -15.88 -34.85
C TRP A 460 35.16 -16.37 -33.56
N GLY A 461 36.48 -16.62 -33.62
CA GLY A 461 37.30 -16.96 -32.45
C GLY A 461 37.84 -15.69 -31.78
N ILE A 462 37.73 -15.61 -30.45
CA ILE A 462 38.35 -14.54 -29.67
C ILE A 462 39.77 -15.01 -29.31
N LEU A 463 40.78 -14.48 -30.00
CA LEU A 463 42.19 -14.63 -29.62
C LEU A 463 42.53 -13.56 -28.57
N LEU A 464 42.63 -13.98 -27.31
CA LEU A 464 43.20 -13.14 -26.25
C LEU A 464 44.73 -13.30 -26.26
N SER A 465 45.44 -12.33 -26.83
CA SER A 465 46.90 -12.24 -26.71
C SER A 465 47.28 -11.87 -25.27
N PRO A 466 48.17 -12.62 -24.59
CA PRO A 466 48.71 -12.20 -23.31
C PRO A 466 49.80 -11.14 -23.54
N THR A 467 49.54 -9.89 -23.16
CA THR A 467 50.62 -8.90 -23.01
C THR A 467 51.28 -9.10 -21.65
N ASN A 468 52.58 -9.40 -21.66
CA ASN A 468 53.43 -9.54 -20.48
C ASN A 468 53.55 -8.21 -19.72
N SER A 469 53.45 -8.32 -18.39
CA SER A 469 53.98 -7.47 -17.30
C SER A 469 53.82 -5.96 -17.39
#